data_AF-A0A956S2M8-F1
#
_entry.id   AF-A0A956S2M8-F1
#
_cell.length_a   1.000
_cell.length_b   1.000
_cell.length_c   1.000
_cell.angle_alpha   90.00
_cell.angle_beta   90.00
_cell.angle_gamma   90.00
#
_symmetry.space_group_name_H-M   'P 1'
#
loop_
_entity.id
_entity.type
_entity.pdbx_description
1 polymer ?
#
loop_
_entity_poly.entity_id
_entity_poly.type
_entity_poly.pdbx_seq_one_letter_code
_entity_poly.pdbx_strand_id
1 'polypeptide(L)'
;PRPMDRSMFLPHRRLVTRVLTDDAGHIFVWPEEAGVAEGSVVDVFDDSGVHLGRIDVPEPVLTRAPPPYVTSTHLYAVVVDELAVPYVVRYRIRKP
;
A
#
# COMPACT_ATOMS: atom_id res chain seq x y z
N PRO A 1 -6.47 -29.96 7.50
CA PRO A 1 -6.74 -28.58 7.03
C PRO A 1 -7.73 -28.61 5.85
N ARG A 2 -8.93 -28.05 6.04
CA ARG A 2 -9.92 -27.95 4.95
C ARG A 2 -9.39 -26.90 3.94
N PRO A 3 -9.26 -27.20 2.65
CA PRO A 3 -8.73 -26.23 1.68
C PRO A 3 -9.67 -25.03 1.58
N MET A 4 -9.08 -23.84 1.51
CA MET A 4 -9.80 -22.58 1.39
C MET A 4 -10.47 -22.53 0.01
N ASP A 5 -11.80 -22.47 -0.01
CA ASP A 5 -12.59 -22.42 -1.24
C ASP A 5 -12.40 -21.06 -1.92
N ARG A 6 -11.71 -21.08 -3.07
CA ARG A 6 -11.42 -19.88 -3.89
C ARG A 6 -12.58 -19.48 -4.81
N SER A 7 -13.70 -20.19 -4.78
CA SER A 7 -14.77 -20.04 -5.78
C SER A 7 -15.78 -18.91 -5.51
N MET A 8 -15.73 -18.23 -4.35
CA MET A 8 -16.83 -17.32 -3.95
C MET A 8 -16.69 -15.82 -4.26
N PHE A 9 -15.66 -15.32 -4.95
CA PHE A 9 -15.61 -13.87 -5.26
C PHE A 9 -14.82 -13.50 -6.51
N LEU A 10 -15.49 -13.24 -7.65
CA LEU A 10 -14.89 -12.59 -8.81
C LEU A 10 -15.94 -11.77 -9.58
N PRO A 11 -15.89 -10.43 -9.52
CA PRO A 11 -16.00 -9.69 -10.79
C PRO A 11 -14.74 -8.87 -11.12
N HIS A 12 -13.99 -8.34 -10.15
CA HIS A 12 -12.86 -7.42 -10.43
C HIS A 12 -11.67 -7.80 -9.55
N ARG A 13 -10.76 -8.66 -10.04
CA ARG A 13 -9.46 -8.84 -9.38
C ARG A 13 -8.73 -7.50 -9.44
N ARG A 14 -8.61 -6.80 -8.31
CA ARG A 14 -7.68 -5.69 -8.19
C ARG A 14 -6.27 -6.26 -8.19
N LEU A 15 -5.49 -5.86 -9.16
CA LEU A 15 -4.06 -6.11 -9.16
C LEU A 15 -3.45 -5.31 -8.01
N VAL A 16 -2.54 -5.92 -7.28
CA VAL A 16 -1.83 -5.30 -6.17
C VAL A 16 -0.35 -5.45 -6.44
N THR A 17 0.40 -4.35 -6.36
CA THR A 17 1.85 -4.36 -6.58
C THR A 17 2.58 -4.74 -5.30
N ARG A 18 2.01 -4.41 -4.14
CA ARG A 18 2.62 -4.69 -2.84
C ARG A 18 1.60 -4.84 -1.72
N VAL A 19 1.94 -5.74 -0.80
CA VAL A 19 1.29 -5.86 0.51
C VAL A 19 2.37 -5.74 1.60
N LEU A 20 2.12 -4.92 2.61
CA LEU A 20 2.96 -4.75 3.80
C LEU A 20 2.06 -4.75 5.04
N THR A 21 2.65 -5.03 6.20
CA THR A 21 1.94 -5.04 7.49
C THR A 21 2.70 -4.21 8.50
N ASP A 22 1.98 -3.59 9.43
CA ASP A 22 2.59 -2.95 10.60
C ASP A 22 2.54 -3.86 11.85
N ASP A 23 2.98 -3.32 12.98
CA ASP A 23 2.98 -3.94 14.31
C ASP A 23 1.62 -3.88 15.03
N ALA A 24 0.64 -3.17 14.45
CA ALA A 24 -0.69 -2.96 15.01
C ALA A 24 -1.79 -3.74 14.27
N GLY A 25 -1.42 -4.65 13.36
CA GLY A 25 -2.35 -5.51 12.62
C GLY A 25 -2.96 -4.88 11.37
N HIS A 26 -2.46 -3.72 10.91
CA HIS A 26 -2.93 -3.12 9.67
C HIS A 26 -2.22 -3.73 8.47
N ILE A 27 -2.97 -3.91 7.40
CA ILE A 27 -2.49 -4.40 6.11
C ILE A 27 -2.54 -3.25 5.11
N PHE A 28 -1.38 -2.85 4.60
CA PHE A 28 -1.20 -1.78 3.62
C PHE A 28 -1.02 -2.40 2.24
N VAL A 29 -1.91 -2.04 1.32
CA VAL A 29 -1.99 -2.60 -0.02
C VAL A 29 -1.79 -1.48 -1.04
N TRP A 30 -0.78 -1.61 -1.89
CA TRP A 30 -0.61 -0.73 -3.05
C TRP A 30 -1.33 -1.34 -4.24
N PRO A 31 -2.42 -0.72 -4.71
CA PRO A 31 -3.16 -1.22 -5.86
C PRO A 31 -2.48 -0.83 -7.18
N GLU A 32 -2.76 -1.61 -8.22
CA GLU A 32 -2.50 -1.26 -9.62
C GLU A 32 -3.85 -0.95 -10.27
N GLU A 33 -4.09 0.34 -10.54
CA GLU A 33 -5.37 0.87 -11.03
C GLU A 33 -5.15 1.79 -12.23
N ALA A 34 -6.02 1.68 -13.24
CA ALA A 34 -5.99 2.58 -14.39
C ALA A 34 -6.26 4.02 -13.94
N GLY A 35 -5.39 4.95 -14.35
CA GLY A 35 -5.49 6.37 -14.00
C GLY A 35 -4.94 6.75 -12.63
N VAL A 36 -4.39 5.79 -11.87
CA VAL A 36 -3.71 6.03 -10.59
C VAL A 36 -2.23 5.74 -10.75
N ALA A 37 -1.37 6.68 -10.34
CA ALA A 37 0.06 6.48 -10.41
C ALA A 37 0.51 5.40 -9.40
N GLU A 38 1.41 4.50 -9.80
CA GLU A 38 1.97 3.50 -8.89
C GLU A 38 2.62 4.22 -7.69
N GLY A 39 2.30 3.78 -6.47
CA GLY A 39 2.85 4.39 -5.26
C GLY A 39 2.17 5.67 -4.80
N SER A 40 1.19 6.22 -5.53
CA SER A 40 0.51 7.46 -5.12
C SER A 40 -0.65 7.26 -4.15
N VAL A 41 -1.12 6.01 -3.98
CA VAL A 41 -2.17 5.66 -3.02
C VAL A 41 -1.83 4.36 -2.31
N VAL A 42 -2.35 4.20 -1.10
CA VAL A 42 -2.33 2.94 -0.35
C VAL A 42 -3.69 2.67 0.28
N ASP A 43 -4.22 1.48 0.07
CA ASP A 43 -5.44 1.00 0.73
C ASP A 43 -5.05 0.33 2.05
N VAL A 44 -5.78 0.62 3.12
CA VAL A 44 -5.52 0.10 4.46
C VAL A 44 -6.65 -0.83 4.86
N PHE A 45 -6.30 -2.00 5.36
CA PHE A 45 -7.22 -2.99 5.88
C PHE A 45 -6.85 -3.38 7.31
N ASP A 46 -7.81 -3.88 8.08
CA ASP A 46 -7.51 -4.61 9.30
C ASP A 46 -7.17 -6.09 9.03
N ASP A 47 -6.81 -6.82 10.09
CA ASP A 47 -6.43 -8.23 10.02
C ASP A 47 -7.61 -9.18 9.71
N SER A 48 -8.86 -8.69 9.82
CA SER A 48 -10.07 -9.38 9.38
C SER A 48 -10.36 -9.18 7.89
N GLY A 49 -9.62 -8.29 7.22
CA GLY A 49 -9.77 -7.95 5.81
C GLY A 49 -10.79 -6.85 5.55
N VAL A 50 -11.25 -6.12 6.57
CA VAL A 50 -12.14 -4.96 6.40
C VAL A 50 -11.32 -3.78 5.89
N HIS A 51 -11.79 -3.14 4.83
CA HIS A 51 -11.18 -1.92 4.28
C HIS A 51 -11.44 -0.74 5.22
N LEU A 52 -10.38 -0.21 5.82
CA LEU A 52 -10.40 0.94 6.72
C LEU A 52 -10.38 2.26 5.95
N GLY A 53 -9.78 2.27 4.75
CA GLY A 53 -9.82 3.42 3.85
C GLY A 53 -8.56 3.56 3.00
N ARG A 54 -8.58 4.59 2.15
CA ARG A 54 -7.50 4.93 1.22
C ARG A 54 -6.72 6.15 1.73
N ILE A 55 -5.40 6.09 1.62
CA ILE A 55 -4.49 7.18 1.92
C ILE A 55 -3.82 7.63 0.62
N ASP A 56 -3.93 8.93 0.32
CA ASP A 56 -3.14 9.55 -0.74
C ASP A 56 -1.71 9.83 -0.23
N VAL A 57 -0.73 9.40 -1.03
CA VAL A 57 0.68 9.67 -0.76
C VAL A 57 1.05 10.97 -1.47
N PRO A 58 1.67 11.96 -0.77
CA PRO A 58 1.94 13.27 -1.36
C PRO A 58 2.75 13.23 -2.66
N GLU A 59 3.70 12.30 -2.74
CA GLU A 59 4.50 12.01 -3.92
C GLU A 59 4.48 10.49 -4.18
N PRO A 60 4.43 10.02 -5.44
CA PRO A 60 4.47 8.60 -5.74
C PRO A 60 5.74 7.95 -5.21
N VAL A 61 5.59 6.95 -4.34
CA VAL A 61 6.72 6.21 -3.77
C VAL A 61 7.10 4.99 -4.62
N LEU A 62 8.38 4.63 -4.61
CA LEU A 62 8.83 3.34 -5.14
C LEU A 62 8.30 2.21 -4.26
N THR A 63 7.55 1.29 -4.85
CA THR A 63 6.91 0.16 -4.14
C THR A 63 7.73 -1.12 -4.20
N ARG A 64 8.59 -1.27 -5.22
CA ARG A 64 9.28 -2.52 -5.56
C ARG A 64 10.68 -2.62 -4.95
N ALA A 65 11.54 -1.64 -5.23
CA ALA A 65 12.94 -1.68 -4.84
C ALA A 65 13.52 -0.25 -4.69
N PRO A 66 13.94 0.17 -3.48
CA PRO A 66 13.70 -0.52 -2.21
C PRO A 66 12.20 -0.52 -1.85
N PRO A 67 11.68 -1.58 -1.20
CA PRO A 67 10.30 -1.59 -0.75
C PRO A 67 10.12 -0.56 0.39
N PRO A 68 8.93 0.06 0.51
CA PRO A 68 8.61 0.88 1.66
C PRO A 68 8.65 0.09 2.96
N TYR A 69 8.84 0.80 4.06
CA TYR A 69 8.67 0.29 5.43
C TYR A 69 7.55 1.07 6.11
N VAL A 70 6.62 0.35 6.73
CA VAL A 70 5.43 0.94 7.33
C VAL A 70 5.35 0.58 8.81
N THR A 71 4.93 1.54 9.61
CA THR A 71 4.56 1.36 11.02
C THR A 71 3.13 1.83 11.22
N SER A 72 2.59 1.64 12.42
CA SER A 72 1.26 2.17 12.79
C SER A 72 1.09 3.68 12.65
N THR A 73 2.18 4.44 12.55
CA THR A 73 2.17 5.91 12.54
C THR A 73 2.93 6.55 11.37
N HIS A 74 3.81 5.81 10.68
CA HIS A 74 4.68 6.38 9.65
C HIS A 74 4.86 5.45 8.46
N LEU A 75 5.05 6.07 7.29
CA LEU A 75 5.54 5.44 6.07
C LEU A 75 6.94 5.97 5.79
N TYR A 76 7.90 5.06 5.66
CA TYR A 76 9.25 5.32 5.18
C TYR A 76 9.38 4.74 3.79
N ALA A 77 9.73 5.56 2.81
CA ALA A 77 9.77 5.13 1.43
C ALA A 77 10.83 5.91 0.64
N VAL A 78 11.11 5.44 -0.57
CA VAL A 78 11.92 6.20 -1.53
C VAL A 78 10.99 6.85 -2.54
N VAL A 79 11.23 8.13 -2.80
CA VAL A 79 10.65 8.88 -3.91
C VAL A 79 11.76 9.31 -4.86
N VAL A 80 11.39 9.73 -6.06
CA VAL A 80 12.31 10.18 -7.10
C VAL A 80 11.92 11.60 -7.50
N ASP A 81 12.86 12.54 -7.44
CA ASP A 81 12.62 13.92 -7.83
C ASP A 81 12.62 14.13 -9.36
N GLU A 82 12.41 15.36 -9.79
CA GLU A 82 12.41 15.78 -11.20
C GLU A 82 13.77 15.56 -11.90
N LEU A 83 14.86 15.42 -11.13
CA LEU A 83 16.22 15.16 -11.62
C LEU A 83 16.58 13.66 -11.57
N ALA A 84 15.60 12.79 -11.33
CA ALA A 84 15.75 11.35 -11.20
C ALA A 84 16.63 10.90 -10.01
N VAL A 85 16.74 11.72 -8.97
CA VAL A 85 17.51 11.41 -7.77
C VAL A 85 16.62 10.72 -6.74
N PRO A 86 16.94 9.48 -6.30
CA PRO A 86 16.18 8.79 -5.26
C PRO A 86 16.55 9.31 -3.87
N TYR A 87 15.55 9.58 -3.03
CA TYR A 87 15.76 9.96 -1.64
C TYR A 87 14.69 9.40 -0.71
N VAL A 88 15.03 9.27 0.58
CA VAL A 88 14.14 8.69 1.61
C VAL A 88 13.23 9.77 2.18
N VAL A 89 11.94 9.49 2.21
CA VAL A 89 10.92 10.30 2.86
C VAL A 89 10.35 9.58 4.08
N ARG A 90 9.82 10.39 5.00
CA ARG A 90 9.06 9.93 6.17
C ARG A 90 7.73 10.67 6.19
N TYR A 91 6.65 9.99 5.84
CA TYR A 91 5.29 10.53 5.95
C TYR A 91 4.64 10.06 7.25
N ARG A 92 3.87 10.95 7.87
CA ARG A 92 3.01 10.60 9.00
C ARG A 92 1.68 10.08 8.47
N ILE A 93 1.30 8.88 8.88
CA ILE A 93 0.02 8.28 8.52
C ILE A 93 -1.09 9.00 9.29
N ARG A 94 -2.05 9.54 8.56
CA ARG A 94 -3.33 10.01 9.10
C ARG A 94 -4.40 9.08 8.57
N LYS A 95 -4.91 8.23 9.46
CA LYS A 95 -5.98 7.31 9.11
C LYS A 95 -7.29 8.10 8.94
N PRO A 96 -8.15 7.71 7.99
CA PRO A 96 -9.50 8.26 7.88
C PRO A 96 -10.35 7.99 9.12
#